data_AF-A0A5B2YUM2-F1
#
_entry.id   AF-A0A5B2YUM2-F1
#
_cell.length_a   1.000
_cell.length_b   1.000
_cell.length_c   1.000
_cell.angle_alpha   90.00
_cell.angle_beta   90.00
_cell.angle_gamma   90.00
#
_symmetry.space_group_name_H-M   'P 1'
#
loop_
_entity.id
_entity.type
_entity.pdbx_description
1 polymer ?
#
loop_
_entity_poly.entity_id
_entity_poly.type
_entity_poly.pdbx_seq_one_letter_code
_entity_poly.pdbx_strand_id
1 'polypeptide(L)'
;MLVKGKERIKTKYRDKCQIYYLIVKSCIGHYQSKNKLSYYSSYKRLNDYLADLIRLDLLSFDEKLQRFIATPKGNEFVRKYDNIIDFVPSFRRDYEI
;
A
#
# COMPACT_ATOMS: atom_id res chain seq x y z
N MET A 1 38.38 -3.29 -4.30
CA MET A 1 37.10 -3.89 -3.85
C MET A 1 35.98 -2.98 -4.34
N LEU A 2 35.33 -3.31 -5.47
CA LEU A 2 34.30 -2.46 -6.07
C LEU A 2 32.99 -2.65 -5.30
N VAL A 3 32.53 -1.61 -4.62
CA VAL A 3 31.21 -1.58 -3.99
C VAL A 3 30.18 -1.62 -5.13
N LYS A 4 29.60 -2.80 -5.38
CA LYS A 4 28.45 -2.96 -6.28
C LYS A 4 27.34 -2.04 -5.75
N GLY A 5 27.15 -0.89 -6.40
CA GLY A 5 26.00 -0.04 -6.14
C GLY A 5 24.74 -0.87 -6.32
N LYS A 6 23.87 -0.91 -5.30
CA LYS A 6 22.55 -1.56 -5.39
C LYS A 6 21.87 -1.04 -6.66
N GLU A 7 21.62 -1.92 -7.62
CA GLU A 7 20.78 -1.60 -8.77
C GLU A 7 19.48 -1.01 -8.22
N ARG A 8 19.21 0.26 -8.55
CA ARG A 8 17.89 0.84 -8.32
C ARG A 8 16.94 0.08 -9.22
N ILE A 9 16.25 -0.92 -8.67
CA ILE A 9 15.13 -1.59 -9.31
C ILE A 9 14.24 -0.47 -9.85
N LYS A 10 14.06 -0.40 -11.18
CA LYS A 10 13.20 0.60 -11.81
C LYS A 10 11.87 0.59 -11.08
N THR A 11 11.46 1.75 -10.56
CA THR A 11 10.18 1.88 -9.86
C THR A 11 9.08 1.44 -10.81
N LYS A 12 8.47 0.29 -10.52
CA LYS A 12 7.36 -0.23 -11.32
C LYS A 12 6.25 0.81 -11.32
N TYR A 13 5.76 1.17 -12.49
CA TYR A 13 4.62 2.08 -12.58
C TYR A 13 3.42 1.40 -11.93
N ARG A 14 2.80 2.09 -10.98
CA ARG A 14 1.62 1.63 -10.25
C ARG A 14 0.53 2.68 -10.37
N ASP A 15 -0.67 2.26 -10.71
CA ASP A 15 -1.83 3.16 -10.71
C ASP A 15 -2.29 3.47 -9.28
N LYS A 16 -3.20 4.44 -9.14
CA LYS A 16 -3.69 4.91 -7.84
C LYS A 16 -4.38 3.80 -7.04
N CYS A 17 -5.20 2.98 -7.68
CA CYS A 17 -5.93 1.90 -7.01
C CYS A 17 -4.98 0.78 -6.58
N GLN A 18 -3.96 0.46 -7.38
CA GLN A 18 -2.92 -0.47 -6.98
C GLN A 18 -2.14 0.02 -5.76
N ILE A 19 -1.79 1.30 -5.70
CA ILE A 19 -1.13 1.88 -4.53
C ILE A 19 -2.03 1.81 -3.30
N TYR A 20 -3.33 2.10 -3.44
CA TYR A 20 -4.31 1.96 -2.36
C TYR A 20 -4.39 0.54 -1.84
N TYR A 21 -4.53 -0.42 -2.74
CA TYR A 21 -4.54 -1.84 -2.41
C TYR A 21 -3.30 -2.25 -1.61
N LEU A 22 -2.10 -1.90 -2.11
CA LEU A 22 -0.85 -2.30 -1.46
C LEU A 22 -0.72 -1.68 -0.05
N ILE A 23 -1.06 -0.40 0.10
CA ILE A 23 -1.03 0.27 1.39
C ILE A 23 -2.01 -0.39 2.35
N VAL A 24 -3.29 -0.54 1.97
CA VAL A 24 -4.33 -1.12 2.85
C VAL A 24 -3.99 -2.55 3.21
N LYS A 25 -3.55 -3.38 2.24
CA LYS A 25 -3.15 -4.77 2.47
C LYS A 25 -2.00 -4.88 3.48
N SER A 26 -1.03 -3.96 3.44
CA SER A 26 0.07 -3.93 4.40
C SER A 26 -0.37 -3.59 5.84
N CYS A 27 -1.52 -2.94 6.00
CA CYS A 27 -2.08 -2.52 7.29
C CYS A 27 -3.10 -3.51 7.87
N ILE A 28 -3.38 -4.63 7.20
CA ILE A 28 -4.30 -5.66 7.70
C ILE A 28 -3.68 -6.34 8.92
N GLY A 29 -4.38 -6.30 10.05
CA GLY A 29 -3.97 -6.95 11.30
C GLY A 29 -2.74 -6.34 11.99
N HIS A 30 -2.10 -5.33 11.38
CA HIS A 30 -0.85 -4.76 11.86
C HIS A 30 -0.81 -3.24 11.68
N TYR A 31 -0.36 -2.54 12.72
CA TYR A 31 -0.10 -1.12 12.66
C TYR A 31 1.16 -0.82 11.83
N GLN A 32 1.03 0.02 10.80
CA GLN A 32 2.16 0.47 9.98
C GLN A 32 2.48 1.94 10.22
N SER A 33 3.77 2.27 10.27
CA SER A 33 4.20 3.67 10.30
C SER A 33 4.23 4.24 8.88
N LYS A 34 4.05 5.56 8.77
CA LYS A 34 4.18 6.28 7.50
C LYS A 34 5.51 6.00 6.79
N ASN A 35 6.61 5.92 7.56
CA ASN A 35 7.94 5.64 7.00
C ASN A 35 7.98 4.29 6.29
N LYS A 36 7.32 3.27 6.85
CA LYS A 36 7.26 1.95 6.20
C LYS A 36 6.39 1.98 4.94
N LEU A 37 5.29 2.75 4.95
CA LEU A 37 4.41 2.92 3.80
C LEU A 37 5.03 3.77 2.66
N SER A 38 6.09 4.54 2.93
CA SER A 38 6.84 5.28 1.91
C SER A 38 7.52 4.41 0.86
N TYR A 39 7.60 3.10 1.09
CA TYR A 39 7.97 2.12 0.07
C TYR A 39 7.05 2.14 -1.15
N TYR A 40 5.75 2.44 -0.97
CA TYR A 40 4.75 2.35 -2.04
C TYR A 40 4.64 3.62 -2.89
N SER A 41 5.07 4.78 -2.38
CA SER A 41 5.03 6.04 -3.12
C SER A 41 5.94 7.11 -2.51
N SER A 42 6.28 8.12 -3.30
CA SER A 42 6.99 9.32 -2.80
C SER A 42 6.25 9.95 -1.61
N TYR A 43 6.98 10.49 -0.64
CA TYR A 43 6.40 11.10 0.57
C TYR A 43 5.29 12.12 0.31
N LYS A 44 5.43 12.94 -0.74
CA LYS A 44 4.41 13.93 -1.13
C LYS A 44 3.08 13.24 -1.49
N ARG A 45 3.11 12.33 -2.47
CA ARG A 45 1.91 11.59 -2.93
C ARG A 45 1.37 10.64 -1.86
N LEU A 46 2.24 10.09 -1.01
CA LEU A 46 1.84 9.22 0.10
C LEU A 46 0.89 9.94 1.06
N ASN A 47 1.15 11.20 1.39
CA ASN A 47 0.23 11.99 2.23
C ASN A 47 -1.17 12.06 1.64
N ASP A 48 -1.26 12.38 0.36
CA ASP A 48 -2.54 12.48 -0.35
C ASP A 48 -3.26 11.14 -0.35
N TYR A 49 -2.52 10.04 -0.58
CA TYR A 49 -3.08 8.71 -0.55
C TYR A 49 -3.56 8.29 0.85
N LEU A 50 -2.78 8.56 1.91
CA LEU A 50 -3.20 8.24 3.28
C LEU A 50 -4.42 9.06 3.69
N ALA A 51 -4.46 10.34 3.34
CA ALA A 51 -5.61 11.20 3.59
C ALA A 51 -6.87 10.69 2.87
N ASP A 52 -6.76 10.32 1.59
CA ASP A 52 -7.86 9.73 0.85
C ASP A 52 -8.30 8.38 1.43
N LEU A 53 -7.37 7.50 1.82
CA LEU A 53 -7.69 6.19 2.40
C LEU A 53 -8.40 6.31 3.75
N ILE A 54 -8.05 7.30 4.57
CA ILE A 54 -8.77 7.64 5.80
C ILE A 54 -10.15 8.20 5.47
N ARG A 55 -10.23 9.16 4.53
CA ARG A 55 -11.50 9.77 4.10
C ARG A 55 -12.48 8.72 3.54
N LEU A 56 -11.97 7.69 2.88
CA LEU A 56 -12.75 6.58 2.34
C LEU A 56 -13.07 5.49 3.38
N ASP A 57 -12.61 5.65 4.62
CA ASP A 57 -12.76 4.68 5.71
C ASP A 57 -12.10 3.33 5.40
N LEU A 58 -10.98 3.32 4.67
CA LEU A 58 -10.18 2.12 4.39
C LEU A 58 -9.03 1.95 5.38
N LEU A 59 -8.55 3.06 5.95
CA LEU A 59 -7.57 3.09 7.02
C LEU A 59 -8.09 3.90 8.20
N SER A 60 -7.68 3.51 9.40
CA SER A 60 -7.75 4.32 10.60
C SER A 60 -6.34 4.76 11.00
N PHE A 61 -6.22 5.97 11.55
CA PHE A 61 -4.97 6.51 12.09
C PHE A 61 -5.06 6.58 13.60
N ASP A 62 -4.14 5.90 14.28
CA ASP A 62 -3.94 6.02 15.72
C ASP A 62 -3.00 7.19 16.00
N GLU A 63 -3.55 8.28 16.52
CA GLU A 63 -2.79 9.49 16.85
C GLU A 63 -1.76 9.27 17.96
N LYS A 64 -2.02 8.37 18.92
CA LYS A 64 -1.10 8.11 20.03
C LYS A 64 0.13 7.35 19.55
N LEU A 65 -0.07 6.38 18.66
CA LEU A 65 1.00 5.56 18.12
C LEU A 65 1.62 6.14 16.84
N GLN A 66 0.97 7.14 16.23
CA GLN A 66 1.31 7.70 14.92
C GLN A 66 1.40 6.61 13.84
N ARG A 67 0.41 5.71 13.82
CA ARG A 67 0.38 4.53 12.94
C ARG A 67 -0.98 4.32 12.30
N PHE A 68 -0.98 3.63 11.16
CA PHE A 68 -2.16 3.31 10.37
C PHE A 68 -2.51 1.83 10.53
N ILE A 69 -3.81 1.52 10.56
CA ILE A 69 -4.34 0.16 10.55
C ILE A 69 -5.51 0.07 9.57
N ALA A 70 -5.70 -1.08 8.94
CA ALA A 70 -6.86 -1.30 8.08
C ALA A 70 -8.15 -1.37 8.90
N THR A 71 -9.20 -0.73 8.40
CA THR A 71 -10.56 -0.85 8.96
C THR A 71 -11.22 -2.15 8.46
N PRO A 72 -12.38 -2.56 9.01
CA PRO A 72 -13.16 -3.65 8.45
C PRO A 72 -13.50 -3.46 6.96
N LYS A 73 -13.81 -2.21 6.56
CA LYS A 73 -14.06 -1.85 5.16
C LYS A 73 -12.79 -1.94 4.31
N GLY A 74 -11.63 -1.55 4.86
CA GLY A 74 -10.33 -1.76 4.24
C GLY A 74 -10.03 -3.24 3.97
N ASN A 75 -10.33 -4.11 4.93
CA ASN A 75 -10.17 -5.56 4.77
C ASN A 75 -11.06 -6.10 3.64
N GLU A 76 -12.31 -5.67 3.58
CA GLU A 76 -13.24 -6.08 2.50
C GLU A 76 -12.78 -5.58 1.13
N PHE A 77 -12.28 -4.34 1.05
CA PHE A 77 -11.70 -3.78 -0.16
C PHE A 77 -10.55 -4.65 -0.67
N VAL A 78 -9.61 -5.03 0.19
CA VAL A 78 -8.48 -5.90 -0.18
C VAL A 78 -8.98 -7.27 -0.63
N ARG A 79 -9.94 -7.89 0.07
CA ARG A 79 -10.53 -9.17 -0.32
C ARG A 79 -11.14 -9.13 -1.73
N LYS A 80 -11.89 -8.06 -2.04
CA LYS A 80 -12.48 -7.88 -3.38
C LYS A 80 -11.40 -7.71 -4.45
N TYR A 81 -10.36 -6.96 -4.13
CA TYR A 81 -9.24 -6.74 -5.05
C TYR A 81 -8.41 -8.00 -5.29
N ASP A 82 -8.16 -8.81 -4.25
CA ASP A 82 -7.51 -10.13 -4.35
C ASP A 82 -8.29 -11.02 -5.34
N ASN A 83 -9.62 -11.10 -5.21
CA ASN A 83 -10.47 -11.85 -6.13
C ASN A 83 -10.34 -11.37 -7.60
N ILE A 84 -10.22 -10.06 -7.83
CA ILE A 84 -10.04 -9.50 -9.18
C ILE A 84 -8.66 -9.89 -9.74
N ILE A 85 -7.61 -9.78 -8.93
CA ILE A 85 -6.24 -10.14 -9.32
C ILE A 85 -6.16 -11.63 -9.68
N ASP A 86 -6.85 -12.49 -8.93
CA ASP A 86 -6.90 -13.92 -9.22
C ASP A 86 -7.65 -14.25 -10.50
N PHE A 87 -8.69 -13.48 -10.82
CA PHE A 87 -9.49 -13.66 -12.04
C PHE A 87 -8.78 -13.14 -13.30
N VAL A 88 -7.82 -12.22 -13.15
CA VAL A 88 -7.09 -11.60 -14.26
C VAL A 88 -5.60 -11.94 -14.13
N PRO A 89 -5.13 -13.08 -14.68
CA PRO A 89 -3.78 -13.59 -14.47
C PRO A 89 -2.65 -12.62 -14.86
N SER A 90 -2.92 -11.72 -15.83
CA SER A 90 -1.97 -10.68 -16.23
C SER A 90 -1.64 -9.70 -15.10
N PHE A 91 -2.52 -9.54 -14.10
CA PHE A 91 -2.30 -8.65 -12.98
C PHE A 91 -1.43 -9.26 -11.88
N ARG A 92 -1.33 -10.59 -11.72
CA ARG A 92 -0.59 -11.19 -10.58
C ARG A 92 0.83 -10.64 -10.37
N ARG A 93 1.62 -10.53 -11.45
CA ARG A 93 3.00 -10.01 -11.39
C ARG A 93 3.09 -8.54 -10.93
N ASP A 94 2.02 -7.78 -11.07
CA ASP A 94 1.98 -6.36 -10.71
C ASP A 94 1.68 -6.16 -9.22
N TYR A 95 1.03 -7.14 -8.58
CA TYR A 95 0.50 -7.02 -7.23
C TYR A 95 1.19 -7.91 -6.19
N GLU A 96 2.22 -8.66 -6.58
CA GLU A 96 3.15 -9.33 -5.64
C GLU A 96 3.87 -8.28 -4.77
N ILE A 97 3.84 -8.50 -3.44
CA ILE A 97 4.41 -7.62 -2.41
C ILE A 97 5.83 -8.07 -2.07
#